data_AF-A0A8D0DZY6-F1
#
_entry.id   AF-A0A8D0DZY6-F1
#
_cell.length_a   1.000
_cell.length_b   1.000
_cell.length_c   1.000
_cell.angle_alpha   90.00
_cell.angle_beta   90.00
_cell.angle_gamma   90.00
#
_symmetry.space_group_name_H-M   'P 1'
#
loop_
_entity.id
_entity.type
_entity.pdbx_description
1 polymer ?
#
loop_
_entity_poly.entity_id
_entity_poly.type
_entity_poly.pdbx_seq_one_letter_code
_entity_poly.pdbx_strand_id
1 'polypeptide(L)'
;MTPPFGPYRSADPGGPPPFPQPNYLLVSLKADCLNKPFVQRCHDLATVIEEFPAKELHGIFSWLVESIFGSLDGIILGWNLRFLQGRTNPTEYNVALDFLDPGGPMMKLVYKLQAEEYRYDFPVSYLPGPVKASIQERILPECSLYHNKVQFPPSGGLNLNLALNPFEYYMFYFAISLITPRSTATPYHVSMSNSAYFVLVDRYLKALLPTEGSVLPPPSSDRGGAVASPASRSPAMTFTSYGMHPASLLKRHVSHQTSVNADPASQEIWRSETLLQVFVEMWLHHYSLDMYQKMQSPHIKLEVLHYRLSSHHSPAQRGYQTLHTYQESFKPTEEHVLAVRLLVKHLHAFSNSLKPEPISPSTHSHTASPLEEFKRIVIPRFVQQKLYIFLQHCFGHWPLDASFRAVLEMWLSYLQPWRYAPEKPLPSVDNQPRSVPEKW
;
A
#
# COMPACT_ATOMS: atom_id res chain seq x y z
N MET A 1 -53.64 59.36 -26.41
CA MET A 1 -53.46 58.43 -27.55
C MET A 1 -51.99 58.11 -27.66
N THR A 2 -51.59 56.96 -27.13
CA THR A 2 -50.26 56.36 -27.34
C THR A 2 -50.45 54.84 -27.21
N PRO A 3 -50.35 54.08 -28.31
CA PRO A 3 -50.28 52.63 -28.27
C PRO A 3 -48.83 52.11 -28.22
N PRO A 4 -48.64 50.79 -27.97
CA PRO A 4 -47.47 50.23 -27.29
C PRO A 4 -46.65 49.24 -28.15
N PHE A 5 -45.67 48.59 -27.49
CA PHE A 5 -44.97 47.34 -27.82
C PHE A 5 -43.59 47.41 -28.52
N GLY A 6 -42.56 47.04 -27.75
CA GLY A 6 -41.30 46.44 -28.21
C GLY A 6 -41.02 45.17 -27.37
N PRO A 7 -40.51 44.07 -27.95
CA PRO A 7 -40.61 42.75 -27.35
C PRO A 7 -39.48 42.43 -26.36
N TYR A 8 -39.83 41.63 -25.35
CA TYR A 8 -38.94 40.91 -24.46
C TYR A 8 -37.94 40.05 -25.26
N ARG A 9 -36.64 40.24 -25.01
CA ARG A 9 -35.59 39.32 -25.43
C ARG A 9 -35.59 38.14 -24.46
N SER A 10 -36.00 36.98 -24.95
CA SER A 10 -35.87 35.68 -24.30
C SER A 10 -34.40 35.37 -24.03
N ALA A 11 -34.06 35.09 -22.77
CA ALA A 11 -32.79 34.49 -22.40
C ALA A 11 -32.79 33.03 -22.85
N ASP A 12 -31.82 32.67 -23.67
CA ASP A 12 -31.60 31.33 -24.21
C ASP A 12 -30.81 30.49 -23.18
N PRO A 13 -31.36 29.41 -22.59
CA PRO A 13 -30.63 28.54 -21.68
C PRO A 13 -30.10 27.34 -22.46
N GLY A 14 -29.03 27.55 -23.23
CA GLY A 14 -28.53 26.53 -24.16
C GLY A 14 -27.03 26.56 -24.43
N GLY A 15 -26.24 27.19 -23.54
CA GLY A 15 -24.78 27.14 -23.64
C GLY A 15 -24.26 25.74 -23.28
N PRO A 16 -23.43 25.08 -24.12
CA PRO A 16 -22.74 23.87 -23.73
C PRO A 16 -21.88 24.14 -22.48
N PRO A 17 -21.66 23.15 -21.60
CA PRO A 17 -20.81 23.33 -20.44
C PRO A 17 -19.42 23.84 -20.90
N PRO A 18 -18.79 24.76 -20.14
CA PRO A 18 -17.48 25.26 -20.53
C PRO A 18 -16.53 24.08 -20.67
N PHE A 19 -15.93 23.93 -21.86
CA PHE A 19 -14.86 22.97 -22.09
C PHE A 19 -13.81 23.13 -20.97
N PRO A 20 -13.32 22.04 -20.35
CA PRO A 20 -12.32 22.14 -19.32
C PRO A 20 -11.11 22.89 -19.89
N GLN A 21 -10.73 24.00 -19.26
CA GLN A 21 -9.54 24.74 -19.67
C GLN A 21 -8.35 23.78 -19.65
N PRO A 22 -7.56 23.70 -20.74
CA PRO A 22 -6.40 22.83 -20.76
C PRO A 22 -5.46 23.25 -19.63
N ASN A 23 -5.04 22.29 -18.81
CA ASN A 23 -4.06 22.54 -17.77
C ASN A 23 -2.71 22.87 -18.47
N TYR A 24 -2.40 24.16 -18.61
CA TYR A 24 -1.20 24.64 -19.29
C TYR A 24 0.08 24.02 -18.71
N LEU A 25 0.12 23.81 -17.39
CA LEU A 25 1.22 23.13 -16.71
C LEU A 25 1.39 21.70 -17.23
N LEU A 26 0.30 20.94 -17.33
CA LEU A 26 0.33 19.57 -17.86
C LEU A 26 0.84 19.52 -19.30
N VAL A 27 0.40 20.45 -20.15
CA VAL A 27 0.84 20.53 -21.54
C VAL A 27 2.33 20.83 -21.62
N SER A 28 2.82 21.79 -20.83
CA SER A 28 4.24 22.12 -20.75
C SER A 28 5.09 20.93 -20.30
N LEU A 29 4.68 20.25 -19.22
CA LEU A 29 5.41 19.10 -18.69
C LEU A 29 5.43 17.90 -19.65
N LYS A 30 4.35 17.69 -20.41
CA LYS A 30 4.32 16.68 -21.47
C LYS A 30 5.26 17.03 -22.62
N ALA A 31 5.35 18.30 -23.02
CA ALA A 31 6.31 18.74 -24.02
C ALA A 31 7.76 18.55 -23.53
N ASP A 32 8.05 18.89 -22.27
CA ASP A 32 9.35 18.68 -21.65
C ASP A 32 9.78 17.21 -21.65
N CYS A 33 8.83 16.26 -21.55
CA CYS A 33 9.13 14.83 -21.66
C CYS A 33 9.75 14.40 -22.98
N LEU A 34 9.54 15.16 -24.06
CA LEU A 34 10.10 14.90 -25.38
C LEU A 34 11.40 15.67 -25.64
N ASN A 35 11.60 16.79 -24.94
CA ASN A 35 12.63 17.77 -25.27
C ASN A 35 13.76 17.86 -24.23
N LYS A 36 13.57 17.36 -23.00
CA LYS A 36 14.54 17.48 -21.91
C LYS A 36 15.08 16.12 -21.45
N PRO A 37 16.38 16.01 -21.09
CA PRO A 37 16.93 14.81 -20.46
C PRO A 37 16.23 14.44 -19.15
N PHE A 38 16.21 13.14 -18.81
CA PHE A 38 15.53 12.62 -17.61
C PHE A 38 15.91 13.38 -16.33
N VAL A 39 17.20 13.59 -16.09
CA VAL A 39 17.71 14.28 -14.89
C VAL A 39 17.15 15.70 -14.78
N GLN A 40 17.18 16.47 -15.87
CA GLN A 40 16.64 17.84 -15.88
C GLN A 40 15.13 17.82 -15.61
N ARG A 41 14.39 16.87 -16.20
CA ARG A 41 12.95 16.73 -15.96
C ARG A 41 12.63 16.49 -14.49
N CYS A 42 13.39 15.64 -13.80
CA CYS A 42 13.19 15.38 -12.38
C CYS A 42 13.47 16.63 -11.52
N HIS A 43 14.49 17.41 -11.86
CA HIS A 43 14.77 18.68 -11.18
C HIS A 43 13.66 19.70 -11.40
N ASP A 44 13.24 19.91 -12.65
CA ASP A 44 12.15 20.83 -12.99
C ASP A 44 10.84 20.41 -12.29
N LEU A 45 10.52 19.12 -12.27
CA LEU A 45 9.36 18.59 -11.55
C LEU A 45 9.45 18.82 -10.04
N ALA A 46 10.63 18.67 -9.43
CA ALA A 46 10.82 18.95 -8.02
C ALA A 46 10.55 20.43 -7.69
N THR A 47 11.07 21.34 -8.52
CA THR A 47 10.78 22.78 -8.40
C THR A 47 9.29 23.08 -8.57
N VAL A 48 8.64 22.49 -9.57
CA VAL A 48 7.18 22.65 -9.77
C VAL A 48 6.40 22.18 -8.54
N ILE A 49 6.74 21.02 -7.97
CA ILE A 49 6.08 20.47 -6.77
C ILE A 49 6.20 21.42 -5.57
N GLU A 50 7.36 22.05 -5.43
CA GLU A 50 7.64 22.99 -4.34
C GLU A 50 6.86 24.30 -4.53
N GLU A 51 6.98 24.93 -5.69
CA GLU A 51 6.49 26.29 -5.96
C GLU A 51 4.99 26.37 -6.24
N PHE A 52 4.39 25.37 -6.89
CA PHE A 52 3.01 25.48 -7.39
C PHE A 52 1.97 25.13 -6.32
N PRO A 53 0.78 25.76 -6.32
CA PRO A 53 -0.28 25.45 -5.36
C PRO A 53 -0.88 24.05 -5.61
N ALA A 54 -1.45 23.46 -4.55
CA ALA A 54 -2.02 22.11 -4.60
C ALA A 54 -3.09 21.93 -5.71
N LYS A 55 -3.85 22.99 -6.02
CA LYS A 55 -4.86 22.98 -7.09
C LYS A 55 -4.27 22.71 -8.48
N GLU A 56 -3.13 23.32 -8.80
CA GLU A 56 -2.47 23.11 -10.10
C GLU A 56 -1.80 21.74 -10.15
N LEU A 57 -1.18 21.36 -9.03
CA LEU A 57 -0.53 20.07 -8.85
C LEU A 57 -1.51 18.89 -8.91
N HIS A 58 -2.73 19.07 -8.41
CA HIS A 58 -3.81 18.09 -8.53
C HIS A 58 -4.08 17.73 -10.00
N GLY A 59 -4.07 18.73 -10.88
CA GLY A 59 -4.33 18.53 -12.31
C GLY A 59 -3.22 17.81 -13.08
N ILE A 60 -2.04 17.59 -12.48
CA ILE A 60 -0.94 16.83 -13.10
C ILE A 60 -0.68 15.49 -12.39
N PHE A 61 -1.23 15.27 -11.19
CA PHE A 61 -0.85 14.17 -10.31
C PHE A 61 -1.07 12.79 -10.93
N SER A 62 -2.25 12.51 -11.47
CA SER A 62 -2.56 11.21 -12.08
C SER A 62 -1.65 10.90 -13.26
N TRP A 63 -1.39 11.90 -14.11
CA TRP A 63 -0.44 11.79 -15.21
C TRP A 63 0.99 11.53 -14.72
N LEU A 64 1.43 12.23 -13.67
CA LEU A 64 2.77 12.05 -13.13
C LEU A 64 2.94 10.62 -12.55
N VAL A 65 1.96 10.13 -11.79
CA VAL A 65 1.95 8.75 -11.27
C VAL A 65 2.03 7.72 -12.41
N GLU A 66 1.21 7.85 -13.45
CA GLU A 66 1.27 6.98 -14.63
C GLU A 66 2.61 7.11 -15.38
N SER A 67 3.16 8.32 -15.48
CA SER A 67 4.46 8.53 -16.13
C SER A 67 5.61 7.86 -15.38
N ILE A 68 5.51 7.73 -14.05
CA ILE A 68 6.52 7.09 -13.21
C ILE A 68 6.38 5.57 -13.29
N PHE A 69 5.20 5.04 -13.00
CA PHE A 69 4.99 3.58 -12.84
C PHE A 69 4.60 2.86 -14.12
N GLY A 70 4.12 3.60 -15.11
CA GLY A 70 3.51 3.07 -16.32
C GLY A 70 1.98 3.01 -16.23
N SER A 71 1.36 2.72 -17.37
CA SER A 71 -0.09 2.51 -17.46
C SER A 71 -0.46 1.16 -16.85
N LEU A 72 -1.69 1.06 -16.34
CA LEU A 72 -2.17 -0.14 -15.65
C LEU A 72 -2.24 -1.39 -16.55
N ASP A 73 -2.40 -1.20 -17.86
CA ASP A 73 -2.36 -2.25 -18.89
C ASP A 73 -0.94 -2.66 -19.32
N GLY A 74 0.09 -1.96 -18.83
CA GLY A 74 1.49 -2.22 -19.14
C GLY A 74 1.98 -1.73 -20.51
N ILE A 75 1.14 -1.02 -21.27
CA ILE A 75 1.52 -0.46 -22.58
C ILE A 75 2.56 0.67 -22.42
N ILE A 76 2.32 1.58 -21.49
CA ILE A 76 3.25 2.65 -21.13
C ILE A 76 4.14 2.13 -20.02
N LEU A 77 5.45 2.09 -20.24
CA LEU A 77 6.42 1.53 -19.28
C LEU A 77 6.80 2.47 -18.12
N GLY A 78 6.43 3.75 -18.25
CA GLY A 78 6.81 4.82 -17.34
C GLY A 78 8.32 5.06 -17.30
N TRP A 79 8.86 5.33 -16.11
CA TRP A 79 10.31 5.50 -15.88
C TRP A 79 11.08 4.18 -15.86
N ASN A 80 10.39 3.06 -16.10
CA ASN A 80 10.99 1.74 -16.21
C ASN A 80 11.80 1.32 -14.96
N LEU A 81 11.31 1.68 -13.77
CA LEU A 81 12.00 1.51 -12.48
C LEU A 81 12.47 0.07 -12.20
N ARG A 82 11.78 -0.93 -12.73
CA ARG A 82 12.13 -2.36 -12.61
C ARG A 82 13.39 -2.75 -13.39
N PHE A 83 13.76 -1.98 -14.41
CA PHE A 83 14.96 -2.19 -15.23
C PHE A 83 16.00 -1.06 -15.08
N LEU A 84 15.66 0.03 -14.40
CA LEU A 84 16.61 1.09 -14.07
C LEU A 84 17.61 0.57 -13.01
N GLN A 85 18.89 0.48 -13.38
CA GLN A 85 19.94 -0.07 -12.53
C GLN A 85 21.12 0.91 -12.38
N GLY A 86 21.69 0.97 -11.18
CA GLY A 86 22.81 1.86 -10.89
C GLY A 86 24.11 1.50 -11.64
N ARG A 87 24.28 0.24 -12.07
CA ARG A 87 25.46 -0.19 -12.84
C ARG A 87 25.44 0.29 -14.29
N THR A 88 24.26 0.42 -14.89
CA THR A 88 24.09 0.82 -16.29
C THR A 88 23.92 2.33 -16.41
N ASN A 89 23.02 2.91 -15.61
CA ASN A 89 22.68 4.33 -15.63
C ASN A 89 22.74 4.94 -14.21
N PRO A 90 23.94 5.12 -13.62
CA PRO A 90 24.09 5.55 -12.22
C PRO A 90 23.41 6.89 -11.91
N THR A 91 23.53 7.87 -12.80
CA THR A 91 22.96 9.21 -12.59
C THR A 91 21.43 9.16 -12.60
N GLU A 92 20.82 8.56 -13.63
CA GLU A 92 19.36 8.43 -13.70
C GLU A 92 18.80 7.57 -12.57
N TYR A 93 19.52 6.49 -12.21
CA TYR A 93 19.17 5.64 -11.09
C TYR A 93 19.11 6.42 -9.77
N ASN A 94 20.16 7.18 -9.43
CA ASN A 94 20.18 7.97 -8.19
C ASN A 94 19.11 9.06 -8.20
N VAL A 95 18.96 9.80 -9.30
CA VAL A 95 17.94 10.85 -9.43
C VAL A 95 16.53 10.28 -9.27
N ALA A 96 16.23 9.12 -9.87
CA ALA A 96 14.95 8.46 -9.70
C ALA A 96 14.71 8.01 -8.24
N LEU A 97 15.74 7.46 -7.59
CA LEU A 97 15.66 7.05 -6.19
C LEU A 97 15.43 8.24 -5.25
N ASP A 98 16.11 9.35 -5.47
CA ASP A 98 15.97 10.56 -4.63
C ASP A 98 14.63 11.25 -4.87
N PHE A 99 14.16 11.27 -6.13
CA PHE A 99 12.86 11.83 -6.48
C PHE A 99 11.69 11.06 -5.83
N LEU A 100 11.79 9.72 -5.83
CA LEU A 100 10.77 8.78 -5.35
C LEU A 100 11.01 8.30 -3.91
N ASP A 101 12.02 8.83 -3.23
CA ASP A 101 12.30 8.50 -1.85
C ASP A 101 11.06 8.78 -0.97
N PRO A 102 10.83 8.06 0.15
CA PRO A 102 9.77 8.38 1.09
C PRO A 102 9.80 9.84 1.60
N GLY A 103 10.99 10.47 1.65
CA GLY A 103 11.15 11.91 1.93
C GLY A 103 11.28 12.80 0.69
N GLY A 104 11.23 12.23 -0.51
CA GLY A 104 11.50 12.88 -1.78
C GLY A 104 10.35 13.75 -2.31
N PRO A 105 10.61 14.52 -3.40
CA PRO A 105 9.63 15.37 -4.08
C PRO A 105 8.28 14.70 -4.34
N MET A 106 8.26 13.45 -4.82
CA MET A 106 7.01 12.77 -5.16
C MET A 106 6.13 12.53 -3.92
N MET A 107 6.73 12.12 -2.79
CA MET A 107 5.97 11.91 -1.56
C MET A 107 5.54 13.22 -0.91
N LYS A 108 6.34 14.29 -1.03
CA LYS A 108 5.92 15.66 -0.65
C LYS A 108 4.68 16.10 -1.42
N LEU A 109 4.64 15.85 -2.74
CA LEU A 109 3.46 16.09 -3.57
C LEU A 109 2.25 15.31 -3.07
N VAL A 110 2.40 14.01 -2.80
CA VAL A 110 1.34 13.16 -2.25
C VAL A 110 0.75 13.76 -0.97
N TYR A 111 1.60 14.16 -0.01
CA TYR A 111 1.13 14.75 1.25
C TYR A 111 0.51 16.13 1.07
N LYS A 112 1.05 16.96 0.17
CA LYS A 112 0.47 18.28 -0.18
C LYS A 112 -0.95 18.13 -0.71
N LEU A 113 -1.19 17.18 -1.61
CA LEU A 113 -2.53 16.91 -2.15
C LEU A 113 -3.43 16.22 -1.12
N GLN A 114 -2.86 15.44 -0.20
CA GLN A 114 -3.62 14.74 0.83
C GLN A 114 -4.17 15.71 1.87
N ALA A 115 -3.43 16.79 2.18
CA ALA A 115 -3.88 17.85 3.08
C ALA A 115 -5.14 18.58 2.55
N GLU A 116 -5.28 18.69 1.22
CA GLU A 116 -6.44 19.27 0.54
C GLU A 116 -7.59 18.26 0.28
N GLU A 117 -7.47 17.04 0.79
CA GLU A 117 -8.50 15.98 0.70
C GLU A 117 -8.93 15.59 -0.73
N TYR A 118 -8.07 15.82 -1.73
CA TYR A 118 -8.32 15.39 -3.12
C TYR A 118 -8.55 13.87 -3.24
N ARG A 119 -9.35 13.48 -4.23
CA ARG A 119 -9.66 12.08 -4.55
C ARG A 119 -9.35 11.78 -6.01
N TYR A 120 -8.93 10.54 -6.27
CA TYR A 120 -8.61 10.02 -7.60
C TYR A 120 -9.33 8.71 -7.84
N ASP A 121 -9.88 8.57 -9.04
CA ASP A 121 -10.56 7.37 -9.46
C ASP A 121 -9.55 6.31 -9.90
N PHE A 122 -9.63 5.13 -9.29
CA PHE A 122 -8.85 3.96 -9.65
C PHE A 122 -9.77 2.86 -10.20
N PRO A 123 -9.53 2.29 -11.40
CA PRO A 123 -10.47 1.34 -12.00
C PRO A 123 -10.39 -0.04 -11.32
N VAL A 124 -11.54 -0.57 -10.91
CA VAL A 124 -11.65 -1.90 -10.25
C VAL A 124 -11.18 -3.03 -11.18
N SER A 125 -11.22 -2.83 -12.50
CA SER A 125 -10.77 -3.81 -13.51
C SER A 125 -9.30 -4.23 -13.36
N TYR A 126 -8.48 -3.38 -12.74
CA TYR A 126 -7.05 -3.61 -12.50
C TYR A 126 -6.73 -4.16 -11.11
N LEU A 127 -7.74 -4.44 -10.28
CA LEU A 127 -7.52 -5.17 -9.03
C LEU A 127 -7.22 -6.65 -9.30
N PRO A 128 -6.54 -7.34 -8.37
CA PRO A 128 -6.35 -8.79 -8.41
C PRO A 128 -7.68 -9.54 -8.57
N GLY A 129 -7.63 -10.67 -9.27
CA GLY A 129 -8.80 -11.41 -9.77
C GLY A 129 -9.93 -11.62 -8.76
N PRO A 130 -9.65 -12.15 -7.55
CA PRO A 130 -10.67 -12.40 -6.53
C PRO A 130 -11.34 -11.14 -6.01
N VAL A 131 -10.53 -10.11 -5.73
CA VAL A 131 -11.02 -8.84 -5.18
C VAL A 131 -11.91 -8.16 -6.22
N LYS A 132 -11.44 -8.11 -7.48
CA LYS A 132 -12.18 -7.60 -8.62
C LYS A 132 -13.53 -8.31 -8.77
N ALA A 133 -13.52 -9.65 -8.81
CA ALA A 133 -14.74 -10.44 -8.98
C ALA A 133 -15.72 -10.24 -7.82
N SER A 134 -15.25 -10.23 -6.57
CA SER A 134 -16.07 -9.97 -5.38
C SER A 134 -16.79 -8.62 -5.48
N ILE A 135 -16.06 -7.55 -5.84
CA ILE A 135 -16.63 -6.20 -5.99
C ILE A 135 -17.64 -6.15 -7.14
N GLN A 136 -17.36 -6.83 -8.26
CA GLN A 136 -18.26 -6.94 -9.40
C GLN A 136 -19.57 -7.67 -9.05
N GLU A 137 -19.49 -8.69 -8.18
CA GLU A 137 -20.64 -9.40 -7.59
C GLU A 137 -21.36 -8.60 -6.50
N ARG A 138 -20.95 -7.35 -6.25
CA ARG A 138 -21.49 -6.46 -5.21
C ARG A 138 -21.25 -6.97 -3.78
N ILE A 139 -20.32 -7.90 -3.60
CA ILE A 139 -19.85 -8.37 -2.29
C ILE A 139 -18.61 -7.57 -1.92
N LEU A 140 -18.78 -6.59 -1.04
CA LEU A 140 -17.68 -5.73 -0.60
C LEU A 140 -16.68 -6.52 0.26
N PRO A 141 -15.38 -6.47 -0.06
CA PRO A 141 -14.33 -7.02 0.80
C PRO A 141 -14.38 -6.47 2.23
N GLU A 142 -14.07 -7.31 3.21
CA GLU A 142 -13.89 -6.88 4.61
C GLU A 142 -12.67 -5.98 4.84
N CYS A 143 -11.72 -6.00 3.90
CA CYS A 143 -10.51 -5.18 3.95
C CYS A 143 -10.90 -3.70 3.94
N SER A 144 -10.48 -2.95 4.97
CA SER A 144 -10.84 -1.53 5.14
C SER A 144 -10.40 -0.65 3.98
N LEU A 145 -9.45 -1.12 3.17
CA LEU A 145 -8.98 -0.46 1.96
C LEU A 145 -10.12 -0.09 0.99
N TYR A 146 -11.20 -0.88 0.95
CA TYR A 146 -12.31 -0.72 0.01
C TYR A 146 -13.59 -0.11 0.62
N HIS A 147 -13.68 -0.01 1.95
CA HIS A 147 -14.87 0.50 2.64
C HIS A 147 -15.19 1.94 2.22
N ASN A 148 -16.44 2.17 1.78
CA ASN A 148 -16.94 3.47 1.33
C ASN A 148 -16.15 4.11 0.17
N LYS A 149 -15.37 3.33 -0.58
CA LYS A 149 -14.59 3.83 -1.72
C LYS A 149 -15.08 3.32 -3.07
N VAL A 150 -15.80 2.21 -3.10
CA VAL A 150 -16.36 1.68 -4.36
C VAL A 150 -17.49 2.60 -4.83
N GLN A 151 -17.29 3.21 -5.99
CA GLN A 151 -18.29 4.03 -6.67
C GLN A 151 -19.13 3.14 -7.58
N PHE A 152 -20.45 3.14 -7.35
CA PHE A 152 -21.40 2.41 -8.18
C PHE A 152 -22.14 3.41 -9.09
N PRO A 153 -21.94 3.34 -10.42
CA PRO A 153 -22.59 4.28 -11.33
C PRO A 153 -24.12 4.14 -11.27
N PRO A 154 -24.89 5.25 -11.24
CA PRO A 154 -26.36 5.23 -11.13
C PRO A 154 -27.05 4.47 -12.26
N SER A 155 -26.44 4.47 -13.44
CA SER A 155 -26.97 3.88 -14.68
C SER A 155 -26.64 2.41 -14.89
N GLY A 156 -26.14 1.71 -13.85
CA GLY A 156 -25.83 0.28 -13.93
C GLY A 156 -24.64 -0.07 -14.82
N GLY A 157 -23.79 0.91 -15.15
CA GLY A 157 -22.56 0.70 -15.91
C GLY A 157 -21.60 -0.29 -15.23
N LEU A 158 -20.85 -1.04 -16.05
CA LEU A 158 -19.89 -2.06 -15.59
C LEU A 158 -18.55 -1.47 -15.11
N ASN A 159 -18.30 -0.19 -15.39
CA ASN A 159 -17.06 0.49 -15.02
C ASN A 159 -17.14 0.94 -13.56
N LEU A 160 -16.66 0.09 -12.66
CA LEU A 160 -16.53 0.38 -11.23
C LEU A 160 -15.19 1.05 -10.94
N ASN A 161 -15.21 2.11 -10.14
CA ASN A 161 -14.02 2.84 -9.71
C ASN A 161 -13.91 2.87 -8.18
N LEU A 162 -12.71 3.01 -7.67
CA LEU A 162 -12.40 3.32 -6.28
C LEU A 162 -12.04 4.80 -6.14
N ALA A 163 -12.65 5.48 -5.17
CA ALA A 163 -12.33 6.86 -4.79
C ALA A 163 -11.17 6.91 -3.78
N LEU A 164 -9.93 6.91 -4.28
CA LEU A 164 -8.73 6.85 -3.44
C LEU A 164 -8.22 8.23 -3.06
N ASN A 165 -7.64 8.37 -1.87
CA ASN A 165 -6.86 9.57 -1.55
C ASN A 165 -5.48 9.52 -2.27
N PRO A 166 -4.68 10.61 -2.28
CA PRO A 166 -3.45 10.66 -3.07
C PRO A 166 -2.41 9.61 -2.64
N PHE A 167 -2.31 9.33 -1.33
CA PHE A 167 -1.38 8.33 -0.80
C PHE A 167 -1.78 6.92 -1.21
N GLU A 168 -3.06 6.59 -1.09
CA GLU A 168 -3.61 5.31 -1.54
C GLU A 168 -3.43 5.13 -3.05
N TYR A 169 -3.76 6.15 -3.84
CA TYR A 169 -3.61 6.10 -5.30
C TYR A 169 -2.15 5.86 -5.71
N TYR A 170 -1.21 6.58 -5.09
CA TYR A 170 0.22 6.37 -5.30
C TYR A 170 0.64 4.94 -4.93
N MET A 171 0.24 4.45 -3.77
CA MET A 171 0.60 3.10 -3.31
C MET A 171 -0.02 1.99 -4.17
N PHE A 172 -1.22 2.19 -4.72
CA PHE A 172 -1.84 1.26 -5.66
C PHE A 172 -1.00 1.12 -6.93
N TYR A 173 -0.62 2.24 -7.57
CA TYR A 173 0.25 2.21 -8.75
C TYR A 173 1.63 1.64 -8.44
N PHE A 174 2.21 2.04 -7.29
CA PHE A 174 3.47 1.50 -6.82
C PHE A 174 3.42 -0.02 -6.72
N ALA A 175 2.41 -0.59 -6.05
CA ALA A 175 2.28 -2.03 -5.86
C ALA A 175 1.90 -2.79 -7.14
N ILE A 176 1.01 -2.25 -7.97
CA ILE A 176 0.55 -2.89 -9.21
C ILE A 176 1.68 -2.97 -10.25
N SER A 177 2.56 -1.96 -10.32
CA SER A 177 3.66 -1.95 -11.29
C SER A 177 4.58 -3.19 -11.23
N LEU A 178 4.66 -3.87 -10.08
CA LEU A 178 5.38 -5.13 -9.91
C LEU A 178 4.70 -6.30 -10.61
N ILE A 179 3.37 -6.36 -10.53
CA ILE A 179 2.56 -7.49 -11.02
C ILE A 179 2.01 -7.25 -12.44
N THR A 180 2.06 -6.02 -12.96
CA THR A 180 1.70 -5.71 -14.34
C THR A 180 2.63 -6.50 -15.28
N PRO A 181 2.08 -7.34 -16.18
CA PRO A 181 2.86 -8.04 -17.18
C PRO A 181 3.59 -7.04 -18.08
N ARG A 182 4.87 -7.30 -18.36
CA ARG A 182 5.65 -6.47 -19.30
C ARG A 182 6.00 -7.29 -20.54
N SER A 183 5.62 -6.76 -21.71
CA SER A 183 5.95 -7.33 -23.02
C SER A 183 7.36 -6.94 -23.43
N THR A 184 8.38 -7.49 -22.77
CA THR A 184 9.77 -7.30 -23.20
C THR A 184 10.61 -8.54 -22.91
N ALA A 185 11.00 -9.24 -23.98
CA ALA A 185 12.04 -10.24 -23.95
C ALA A 185 13.40 -9.54 -23.92
N THR A 186 13.90 -9.22 -22.73
CA THR A 186 15.29 -8.73 -22.58
C THR A 186 16.23 -9.93 -22.49
N PRO A 187 17.24 -10.06 -23.36
CA PRO A 187 18.13 -11.23 -23.40
C PRO A 187 19.21 -11.23 -22.31
N TYR A 188 19.26 -10.21 -21.45
CA TYR A 188 20.28 -10.07 -20.41
C TYR A 188 19.71 -10.42 -19.03
N HIS A 189 20.50 -11.18 -18.25
CA HIS A 189 20.19 -11.51 -16.87
C HIS A 189 20.34 -10.28 -15.96
N VAL A 190 19.31 -9.45 -15.93
CA VAL A 190 19.23 -8.25 -15.09
C VAL A 190 19.06 -8.70 -13.63
N SER A 191 19.96 -8.29 -12.73
CA SER A 191 19.82 -8.57 -11.29
C SER A 191 18.61 -7.81 -10.72
N MET A 192 17.51 -8.53 -10.49
CA MET A 192 16.23 -7.98 -10.04
C MET A 192 16.30 -7.27 -8.68
N SER A 193 17.19 -7.72 -7.78
CA SER A 193 17.36 -7.14 -6.45
C SER A 193 18.05 -5.76 -6.45
N ASN A 194 18.61 -5.32 -7.58
CA ASN A 194 19.33 -4.05 -7.71
C ASN A 194 18.56 -3.01 -8.54
N SER A 195 17.32 -3.31 -8.95
CA SER A 195 16.48 -2.36 -9.67
C SER A 195 16.09 -1.18 -8.77
N ALA A 196 15.84 -0.02 -9.37
CA ALA A 196 15.37 1.16 -8.64
C ALA A 196 14.06 0.84 -7.91
N TYR A 197 13.15 0.10 -8.55
CA TYR A 197 11.90 -0.35 -7.95
C TYR A 197 12.14 -1.17 -6.67
N PHE A 198 12.99 -2.20 -6.73
CA PHE A 198 13.26 -3.06 -5.57
C PHE A 198 13.88 -2.29 -4.39
N VAL A 199 14.78 -1.35 -4.68
CA VAL A 199 15.37 -0.48 -3.66
C VAL A 199 14.34 0.48 -3.07
N LEU A 200 13.42 1.02 -3.88
CA LEU A 200 12.32 1.85 -3.37
C LEU A 200 11.38 1.05 -2.46
N VAL A 201 11.08 -0.21 -2.77
CA VAL A 201 10.30 -1.09 -1.87
C VAL A 201 10.98 -1.18 -0.50
N ASP A 202 12.30 -1.40 -0.48
CA ASP A 202 13.08 -1.44 0.77
C ASP A 202 13.01 -0.12 1.54
N ARG A 203 13.20 1.03 0.86
CA ARG A 203 13.13 2.36 1.47
C ARG A 203 11.75 2.67 2.03
N TYR A 204 10.68 2.37 1.30
CA TYR A 204 9.31 2.56 1.76
C TYR A 204 8.98 1.69 2.97
N LEU A 205 9.36 0.41 2.96
CA LEU A 205 9.14 -0.47 4.10
C LEU A 205 9.91 0.00 5.34
N LYS A 206 11.15 0.49 5.19
CA LYS A 206 11.91 1.08 6.31
C LYS A 206 11.27 2.35 6.86
N ALA A 207 10.84 3.25 5.99
CA ALA A 207 10.28 4.54 6.38
C ALA A 207 8.87 4.43 6.98
N LEU A 208 8.06 3.49 6.48
CA LEU A 208 6.65 3.36 6.82
C LEU A 208 6.35 2.16 7.74
N LEU A 209 7.36 1.40 8.19
CA LEU A 209 7.22 0.41 9.27
C LEU A 209 8.17 0.78 10.41
N PRO A 210 7.85 1.79 11.23
CA PRO A 210 8.75 2.32 12.25
C PRO A 210 9.11 1.26 13.29
N THR A 211 10.34 0.77 13.24
CA THR A 211 10.90 -0.17 14.23
C THR A 211 11.25 0.58 15.51
N GLU A 212 11.82 1.78 15.38
CA GLU A 212 12.01 2.75 16.46
C GLU A 212 10.86 3.76 16.45
N GLY A 213 10.49 4.29 17.61
CA GLY A 213 9.57 5.44 17.70
C GLY A 213 10.22 6.74 17.23
N SER A 214 10.94 6.70 16.11
CA SER A 214 11.60 7.85 15.51
C SER A 214 10.55 8.67 14.76
N VAL A 215 10.01 9.65 15.47
CA VAL A 215 9.18 10.73 14.91
C VAL A 215 9.97 11.37 13.76
N LEU A 216 9.50 11.21 12.52
CA LEU A 216 9.90 12.15 11.48
C LEU A 216 9.24 13.48 11.85
N PRO A 217 10.00 14.57 12.03
CA PRO A 217 9.40 15.83 12.42
C PRO A 217 8.37 16.25 11.35
N PRO A 218 7.17 16.69 11.73
CA PRO A 218 6.26 17.29 10.78
C PRO A 218 6.95 18.49 10.11
N PRO A 219 6.68 18.78 8.83
CA PRO A 219 7.16 20.01 8.22
C PRO A 219 6.60 21.17 9.05
N SER A 220 7.49 21.97 9.64
CA SER A 220 7.16 23.06 10.52
C SER A 220 6.27 24.07 9.80
N SER A 221 4.98 24.12 10.14
CA SER A 221 4.10 25.22 9.80
C SER A 221 4.29 26.32 10.84
N ASP A 222 5.02 27.34 10.43
CA ASP A 222 5.18 28.58 11.18
C ASP A 222 3.85 29.36 11.17
N ARG A 223 3.05 29.29 12.24
CA ARG A 223 2.20 30.40 12.68
C ARG A 223 1.49 30.14 14.01
N GLY A 224 1.76 31.02 14.97
CA GLY A 224 1.03 31.14 16.22
C GLY A 224 -0.43 31.59 16.04
N GLY A 225 -1.25 31.18 17.00
CA GLY A 225 -2.64 31.61 17.15
C GLY A 225 -3.43 30.60 17.97
N ALA A 226 -3.55 30.83 19.27
CA ALA A 226 -4.43 30.06 20.13
C ALA A 226 -5.89 30.24 19.67
N VAL A 227 -6.59 29.16 19.35
CA VAL A 227 -8.03 29.17 19.10
C VAL A 227 -8.72 28.12 19.96
N ALA A 228 -9.79 28.56 20.62
CA ALA A 228 -10.55 27.84 21.63
C ALA A 228 -11.26 26.57 21.12
N SER A 229 -11.43 25.60 22.01
CA SER A 229 -12.16 24.35 21.78
C SER A 229 -13.63 24.59 21.39
N PRO A 230 -14.17 23.91 20.36
CA PRO A 230 -15.60 23.93 20.11
C PRO A 230 -16.34 22.94 21.02
N ALA A 231 -17.53 23.35 21.46
CA ALA A 231 -18.43 22.64 22.35
C ALA A 231 -19.08 21.39 21.71
N SER A 232 -19.47 20.47 22.60
CA SER A 232 -20.15 19.19 22.33
C SER A 232 -21.42 19.33 21.51
N ARG A 233 -21.59 18.49 20.46
CA ARG A 233 -22.90 18.19 19.87
C ARG A 233 -23.13 16.67 19.74
N SER A 234 -24.25 16.28 20.33
CA SER A 234 -25.21 15.16 20.29
C SER A 234 -24.98 13.89 19.42
N PRO A 235 -25.57 12.74 19.83
CA PRO A 235 -25.13 11.40 19.46
C PRO A 235 -25.69 10.93 18.11
N ALA A 236 -24.84 10.28 17.30
CA ALA A 236 -25.26 9.58 16.10
C ALA A 236 -25.62 8.11 16.42
N MET A 237 -26.68 7.61 15.77
CA MET A 237 -27.28 6.29 15.97
C MET A 237 -26.28 5.13 15.85
N THR A 238 -26.37 4.20 16.81
CA THR A 238 -25.72 2.90 16.82
C THR A 238 -26.33 1.96 15.78
N PHE A 239 -25.57 1.60 14.75
CA PHE A 239 -25.79 0.35 14.03
C PHE A 239 -25.10 -0.79 14.80
N THR A 240 -25.90 -1.67 15.39
CA THR A 240 -25.43 -2.91 16.01
C THR A 240 -25.04 -3.89 14.91
N SER A 241 -23.74 -3.98 14.59
CA SER A 241 -23.19 -5.15 13.90
C SER A 241 -22.68 -6.11 14.98
N TYR A 242 -23.40 -7.21 15.16
CA TYR A 242 -22.95 -8.35 15.96
C TYR A 242 -21.83 -9.07 15.18
N GLY A 243 -20.58 -8.88 15.60
CA GLY A 243 -19.42 -9.55 15.00
C GLY A 243 -18.12 -8.89 15.44
N MET A 244 -17.46 -9.47 16.46
CA MET A 244 -16.24 -8.96 17.07
C MET A 244 -15.05 -9.02 16.09
N HIS A 245 -14.52 -7.85 15.69
CA HIS A 245 -13.11 -7.41 15.68
C HIS A 245 -12.99 -6.15 14.79
N PRO A 246 -12.28 -5.08 15.21
CA PRO A 246 -12.09 -3.91 14.36
C PRO A 246 -11.18 -4.26 13.16
N ALA A 247 -11.69 -4.12 11.93
CA ALA A 247 -10.96 -4.34 10.68
C ALA A 247 -9.87 -3.29 10.39
N SER A 248 -9.88 -2.17 11.11
CA SER A 248 -8.77 -1.22 11.17
C SER A 248 -8.56 -0.78 12.61
N LEU A 249 -7.30 -0.73 13.04
CA LEU A 249 -6.92 -0.37 14.41
C LEU A 249 -7.36 1.06 14.79
N LEU A 250 -7.51 1.94 13.80
CA LEU A 250 -7.77 3.37 13.99
C LEU A 250 -9.23 3.77 13.72
N LYS A 251 -10.12 2.82 13.41
CA LYS A 251 -11.50 3.07 12.94
C LYS A 251 -12.37 3.91 13.90
N ARG A 252 -11.96 4.11 15.15
CA ARG A 252 -12.68 4.95 16.13
C ARG A 252 -12.09 6.37 16.28
N HIS A 253 -10.84 6.60 15.88
CA HIS A 253 -10.11 7.85 16.21
C HIS A 253 -9.83 8.73 14.97
N VAL A 254 -9.59 8.13 13.81
CA VAL A 254 -9.14 8.87 12.61
C VAL A 254 -10.28 9.25 11.65
N SER A 255 -11.38 8.50 11.63
CA SER A 255 -12.49 8.72 10.68
C SER A 255 -13.25 10.04 10.87
N HIS A 256 -13.03 10.75 11.97
CA HIS A 256 -13.68 12.03 12.28
C HIS A 256 -12.71 13.20 12.48
N GLN A 257 -11.39 12.97 12.39
CA GLN A 257 -10.41 14.06 12.49
C GLN A 257 -10.04 14.52 11.08
N THR A 258 -10.29 15.80 10.78
CA THR A 258 -9.66 16.49 9.66
C THR A 258 -8.15 16.28 9.75
N SER A 259 -7.48 16.03 8.61
CA SER A 259 -6.06 15.65 8.52
C SER A 259 -5.11 16.55 9.33
N VAL A 260 -5.50 17.82 9.52
CA VAL A 260 -4.79 18.87 10.26
C VAL A 260 -4.79 18.66 11.79
N ASN A 261 -5.75 17.90 12.34
CA ASN A 261 -5.94 17.73 13.79
C ASN A 261 -5.62 16.32 14.31
N ALA A 262 -5.13 15.42 13.44
CA ALA A 262 -4.79 14.06 13.82
C ALA A 262 -3.42 13.98 14.50
N ASP A 263 -3.33 13.17 15.56
CA ASP A 263 -2.07 12.86 16.23
C ASP A 263 -1.04 12.30 15.21
N PRO A 264 0.20 12.83 15.15
CA PRO A 264 1.21 12.38 14.19
C PRO A 264 1.45 10.87 14.20
N ALA A 265 1.46 10.24 15.39
CA ALA A 265 1.64 8.79 15.51
C ALA A 265 0.46 8.01 14.91
N SER A 266 -0.76 8.52 15.05
CA SER A 266 -1.95 7.92 14.41
C SER A 266 -1.88 7.98 12.88
N GLN A 267 -1.35 9.07 12.31
CA GLN A 267 -1.14 9.19 10.86
C GLN A 267 -0.03 8.26 10.36
N GLU A 268 1.04 8.07 11.12
CA GLU A 268 2.09 7.10 10.82
C GLU A 268 1.54 5.66 10.81
N ILE A 269 0.78 5.28 11.84
CA ILE A 269 0.13 3.95 11.90
C ILE A 269 -0.81 3.77 10.72
N TRP A 270 -1.62 4.79 10.39
CA TRP A 270 -2.52 4.72 9.24
C TRP A 270 -1.77 4.51 7.92
N ARG A 271 -0.66 5.22 7.68
CA ARG A 271 0.18 5.03 6.48
C ARG A 271 0.80 3.64 6.44
N SER A 272 1.27 3.15 7.59
CA SER A 272 1.85 1.82 7.76
C SER A 272 0.82 0.73 7.44
N GLU A 273 -0.37 0.84 8.03
CA GLU A 273 -1.51 -0.05 7.80
C GLU A 273 -1.94 -0.02 6.33
N THR A 274 -2.09 1.17 5.74
CA THR A 274 -2.50 1.35 4.34
C THR A 274 -1.49 0.74 3.37
N LEU A 275 -0.18 1.01 3.55
CA LEU A 275 0.88 0.42 2.73
C LEU A 275 0.79 -1.11 2.76
N LEU A 276 0.68 -1.68 3.96
CA LEU A 276 0.64 -3.13 4.13
C LEU A 276 -0.62 -3.73 3.51
N GLN A 277 -1.78 -3.11 3.72
CA GLN A 277 -3.03 -3.54 3.08
C GLN A 277 -2.85 -3.55 1.56
N VAL A 278 -2.34 -2.48 0.96
CA VAL A 278 -2.11 -2.42 -0.48
C VAL A 278 -1.15 -3.52 -0.95
N PHE A 279 0.00 -3.71 -0.29
CA PHE A 279 0.96 -4.73 -0.71
C PHE A 279 0.39 -6.14 -0.57
N VAL A 280 -0.32 -6.42 0.52
CA VAL A 280 -0.96 -7.72 0.72
C VAL A 280 -2.06 -7.97 -0.30
N GLU A 281 -2.93 -6.99 -0.53
CA GLU A 281 -4.00 -7.10 -1.53
C GLU A 281 -3.41 -7.32 -2.91
N MET A 282 -2.46 -6.49 -3.35
CA MET A 282 -1.93 -6.54 -4.70
C MET A 282 -0.96 -7.71 -4.93
N TRP A 283 -0.15 -8.12 -3.95
CA TRP A 283 0.89 -9.13 -4.16
C TRP A 283 0.43 -10.54 -3.80
N LEU A 284 -0.47 -10.71 -2.82
CA LEU A 284 -0.83 -12.04 -2.31
C LEU A 284 -2.23 -12.52 -2.73
N HIS A 285 -3.16 -11.63 -3.12
CA HIS A 285 -4.54 -12.03 -3.49
C HIS A 285 -4.69 -12.46 -4.95
N HIS A 286 -3.99 -13.49 -5.38
CA HIS A 286 -4.16 -14.07 -6.73
C HIS A 286 -4.73 -15.49 -6.72
N TYR A 287 -5.23 -15.94 -5.56
CA TYR A 287 -5.91 -17.24 -5.41
C TYR A 287 -7.33 -17.22 -6.02
N SER A 288 -8.18 -18.23 -5.80
CA SER A 288 -9.55 -18.26 -6.37
C SER A 288 -10.55 -17.38 -5.58
N LEU A 289 -11.64 -16.96 -6.23
CA LEU A 289 -12.72 -16.20 -5.60
C LEU A 289 -13.35 -16.98 -4.42
N ASP A 290 -13.58 -18.28 -4.59
CA ASP A 290 -14.13 -19.13 -3.53
C ASP A 290 -13.24 -19.12 -2.28
N MET A 291 -11.92 -19.22 -2.48
CA MET A 291 -10.93 -19.17 -1.40
C MET A 291 -10.90 -17.78 -0.74
N TYR A 292 -11.06 -16.72 -1.53
CA TYR A 292 -11.15 -15.34 -1.05
C TYR A 292 -12.38 -15.06 -0.19
N GLN A 293 -13.56 -15.49 -0.61
CA GLN A 293 -14.79 -15.34 0.16
C GLN A 293 -14.73 -16.19 1.44
N LYS A 294 -14.20 -17.40 1.35
CA LYS A 294 -13.94 -18.27 2.51
C LYS A 294 -13.07 -17.57 3.55
N MET A 295 -11.92 -17.02 3.16
CA MET A 295 -10.99 -16.34 4.08
C MET A 295 -11.57 -15.15 4.83
N GLN A 296 -12.63 -14.53 4.31
CA GLN A 296 -13.31 -13.42 4.98
C GLN A 296 -14.29 -13.92 6.05
N SER A 297 -14.76 -15.16 6.00
CA SER A 297 -15.71 -15.67 6.99
C SER A 297 -15.04 -15.91 8.37
N PRO A 298 -15.61 -15.40 9.48
CA PRO A 298 -15.06 -15.56 10.82
C PRO A 298 -14.98 -17.02 11.31
N HIS A 299 -15.67 -17.96 10.66
CA HIS A 299 -15.73 -19.37 11.05
C HIS A 299 -14.53 -20.22 10.55
N ILE A 300 -13.68 -19.67 9.68
CA ILE A 300 -12.65 -20.45 8.97
C ILE A 300 -11.35 -20.67 9.76
N LYS A 301 -11.21 -20.04 10.93
CA LYS A 301 -10.10 -20.37 11.86
C LYS A 301 -10.13 -21.84 12.32
N LEU A 302 -11.30 -22.49 12.29
CA LEU A 302 -11.45 -23.90 12.66
C LEU A 302 -11.39 -24.85 11.45
N GLU A 303 -11.94 -24.43 10.29
CA GLU A 303 -12.01 -25.30 9.11
C GLU A 303 -10.67 -25.48 8.36
N VAL A 304 -9.78 -24.48 8.36
CA VAL A 304 -8.43 -24.64 7.77
C VAL A 304 -7.57 -25.61 8.59
N LEU A 305 -7.82 -25.72 9.91
CA LEU A 305 -7.24 -26.77 10.75
C LEU A 305 -7.91 -28.14 10.50
N HIS A 306 -9.22 -28.19 10.31
CA HIS A 306 -9.92 -29.42 9.90
C HIS A 306 -9.47 -29.94 8.52
N TYR A 307 -9.13 -29.05 7.58
CA TYR A 307 -8.53 -29.43 6.30
C TYR A 307 -7.17 -30.12 6.46
N ARG A 308 -6.43 -29.81 7.54
CA ARG A 308 -5.15 -30.46 7.86
C ARG A 308 -5.30 -31.78 8.63
N LEU A 309 -6.34 -31.93 9.43
CA LEU A 309 -6.58 -33.13 10.26
C LEU A 309 -7.40 -34.22 9.55
N SER A 310 -8.26 -33.86 8.60
CA SER A 310 -9.13 -34.80 7.88
C SER A 310 -8.45 -35.56 6.72
N SER A 311 -7.13 -35.43 6.55
CA SER A 311 -6.37 -36.09 5.48
C SER A 311 -6.33 -37.63 5.54
N HIS A 312 -6.88 -38.26 6.58
CA HIS A 312 -6.73 -39.71 6.79
C HIS A 312 -7.87 -40.63 6.36
N HIS A 313 -9.01 -40.15 5.84
CA HIS A 313 -10.07 -41.08 5.40
C HIS A 313 -10.60 -40.80 3.98
N SER A 314 -10.64 -41.86 3.18
CA SER A 314 -11.24 -42.03 1.84
C SER A 314 -10.38 -41.69 0.58
N PRO A 315 -10.02 -42.68 -0.27
CA PRO A 315 -9.06 -42.52 -1.38
C PRO A 315 -9.64 -42.34 -2.80
N ALA A 316 -10.95 -42.15 -3.02
CA ALA A 316 -11.52 -42.33 -4.37
C ALA A 316 -11.95 -41.08 -5.16
N GLN A 317 -11.85 -39.85 -4.62
CA GLN A 317 -12.29 -38.62 -5.32
C GLN A 317 -11.30 -37.43 -5.24
N ARG A 318 -10.07 -37.66 -4.77
CA ARG A 318 -9.12 -36.60 -4.37
C ARG A 318 -8.35 -35.89 -5.50
N GLY A 319 -8.55 -36.25 -6.77
CA GLY A 319 -7.70 -35.75 -7.87
C GLY A 319 -8.00 -34.32 -8.36
N TYR A 320 -9.23 -33.83 -8.20
CA TYR A 320 -9.69 -32.67 -8.99
C TYR A 320 -10.06 -31.41 -8.17
N GLN A 321 -10.32 -31.50 -6.87
CA GLN A 321 -10.75 -30.34 -6.08
C GLN A 321 -9.60 -29.54 -5.46
N THR A 322 -8.41 -30.14 -5.31
CA THR A 322 -7.21 -29.52 -4.74
C THR A 322 -6.50 -28.55 -5.69
N LEU A 323 -6.81 -28.60 -7.00
CA LEU A 323 -6.12 -27.84 -8.05
C LEU A 323 -6.68 -26.43 -8.30
N HIS A 324 -7.88 -26.09 -7.81
CA HIS A 324 -8.51 -24.78 -8.08
C HIS A 324 -8.37 -23.76 -6.94
N THR A 325 -7.32 -23.87 -6.11
CA THR A 325 -7.08 -22.86 -5.06
C THR A 325 -6.53 -21.56 -5.63
N TYR A 326 -5.86 -21.61 -6.79
CA TYR A 326 -5.28 -20.44 -7.45
C TYR A 326 -5.93 -20.19 -8.81
N GLN A 327 -6.05 -18.93 -9.23
CA GLN A 327 -6.54 -18.64 -10.57
C GLN A 327 -5.51 -19.16 -11.59
N GLU A 328 -5.91 -20.07 -12.48
CA GLU A 328 -5.04 -20.83 -13.40
C GLU A 328 -4.12 -19.94 -14.28
N SER A 329 -4.41 -18.64 -14.39
CA SER A 329 -3.65 -17.68 -15.19
C SER A 329 -2.53 -16.94 -14.45
N PHE A 330 -2.50 -16.89 -13.10
CA PHE A 330 -1.48 -16.11 -12.40
C PHE A 330 -0.18 -16.88 -12.18
N LYS A 331 0.90 -16.36 -12.77
CA LYS A 331 2.26 -16.89 -12.63
C LYS A 331 3.15 -15.84 -11.96
N PRO A 332 3.50 -15.99 -10.67
CA PRO A 332 4.40 -15.05 -10.02
C PRO A 332 5.76 -15.06 -10.70
N THR A 333 6.36 -13.88 -10.88
CA THR A 333 7.71 -13.73 -11.41
C THR A 333 8.75 -13.83 -10.29
N GLU A 334 10.01 -14.11 -10.61
CA GLU A 334 11.08 -14.15 -9.60
C GLU A 334 11.19 -12.82 -8.85
N GLU A 335 11.09 -11.70 -9.57
CA GLU A 335 11.06 -10.35 -8.98
C GLU A 335 9.91 -10.19 -7.96
N HIS A 336 8.72 -10.71 -8.28
CA HIS A 336 7.59 -10.69 -7.36
C HIS A 336 7.89 -11.48 -6.07
N VAL A 337 8.44 -12.69 -6.19
CA VAL A 337 8.85 -13.51 -5.04
C VAL A 337 9.91 -12.81 -4.19
N LEU A 338 10.88 -12.14 -4.81
CA LEU A 338 11.91 -11.38 -4.09
C LEU A 338 11.30 -10.19 -3.32
N ALA A 339 10.33 -9.47 -3.90
CA ALA A 339 9.67 -8.36 -3.23
C ALA A 339 8.80 -8.84 -2.05
N VAL A 340 8.06 -9.94 -2.22
CA VAL A 340 7.31 -10.57 -1.12
C VAL A 340 8.24 -11.05 -0.02
N ARG A 341 9.39 -11.65 -0.37
CA ARG A 341 10.43 -11.99 0.61
C ARG A 341 10.91 -10.76 1.37
N LEU A 342 11.17 -9.65 0.68
CA LEU A 342 11.62 -8.41 1.29
C LEU A 342 10.58 -7.87 2.29
N LEU A 343 9.30 -7.88 1.92
CA LEU A 343 8.18 -7.55 2.82
C LEU A 343 8.21 -8.42 4.08
N VAL A 344 8.35 -9.75 3.94
CA VAL A 344 8.42 -10.67 5.08
C VAL A 344 9.57 -10.33 6.03
N LYS A 345 10.75 -10.01 5.50
CA LYS A 345 11.92 -9.62 6.32
C LYS A 345 11.62 -8.36 7.14
N HIS A 346 11.03 -7.34 6.52
CA HIS A 346 10.66 -6.08 7.18
C HIS A 346 9.57 -6.28 8.22
N LEU A 347 8.58 -7.13 7.95
CA LEU A 347 7.52 -7.44 8.91
C LEU A 347 8.04 -8.18 10.14
N HIS A 348 9.00 -9.09 9.96
CA HIS A 348 9.67 -9.72 11.10
C HIS A 348 10.47 -8.70 11.91
N ALA A 349 11.24 -7.83 11.26
CA ALA A 349 11.95 -6.75 11.95
C ALA A 349 11.00 -5.81 12.71
N PHE A 350 9.90 -5.43 12.07
CA PHE A 350 8.86 -4.58 12.65
C PHE A 350 8.19 -5.25 13.85
N SER A 351 7.78 -6.51 13.74
CA SER A 351 7.15 -7.24 14.85
C SER A 351 8.13 -7.51 16.00
N ASN A 352 9.39 -7.84 15.71
CA ASN A 352 10.43 -8.07 16.72
C ASN A 352 10.91 -6.78 17.41
N SER A 353 10.61 -5.60 16.87
CA SER A 353 10.94 -4.32 17.50
C SER A 353 10.04 -3.96 18.70
N LEU A 354 9.08 -4.82 19.03
CA LEU A 354 8.26 -4.70 20.24
C LEU A 354 9.15 -4.67 21.49
N LYS A 355 9.06 -3.57 22.26
CA LYS A 355 9.78 -3.45 23.54
C LYS A 355 9.10 -4.35 24.58
N PRO A 356 9.85 -5.06 25.45
CA PRO A 356 9.26 -5.76 26.57
C PRO A 356 8.55 -4.78 27.51
N GLU A 357 7.31 -5.07 27.87
CA GLU A 357 6.55 -4.28 28.85
C GLU A 357 7.27 -4.39 30.22
N PRO A 358 7.58 -3.27 30.91
CA PRO A 358 8.13 -3.35 32.24
C PRO A 358 7.11 -4.02 33.16
N ILE A 359 7.52 -5.09 33.83
CA ILE A 359 6.71 -5.85 34.79
C ILE A 359 6.54 -4.98 36.04
N SER A 360 5.64 -4.00 35.98
CA SER A 360 5.24 -3.17 37.11
C SER A 360 3.89 -3.65 37.62
N PRO A 361 3.77 -4.13 38.89
CA PRO A 361 2.52 -4.58 39.46
C PRO A 361 1.75 -3.37 39.97
N SER A 362 1.15 -2.58 39.07
CA SER A 362 0.17 -1.57 39.45
C SER A 362 -1.06 -1.69 38.58
N THR A 363 -2.11 -2.19 39.21
CA THR A 363 -3.51 -2.16 38.78
C THR A 363 -3.84 -0.78 38.22
N HIS A 364 -4.46 -0.72 37.03
CA HIS A 364 -5.01 0.47 36.33
C HIS A 364 -4.14 1.12 35.22
N SER A 365 -3.95 0.41 34.09
CA SER A 365 -4.39 0.82 32.71
C SER A 365 -3.61 0.06 31.63
N HIS A 366 -3.90 -1.23 31.44
CA HIS A 366 -3.27 -2.04 30.39
C HIS A 366 -4.04 -1.91 29.07
N THR A 367 -3.77 -0.86 28.30
CA THR A 367 -4.06 -0.88 26.86
C THR A 367 -2.75 -0.64 26.14
N ALA A 368 -2.22 -1.69 25.51
CA ALA A 368 -1.03 -1.58 24.65
C ALA A 368 -1.23 -0.43 23.65
N SER A 369 -0.15 0.31 23.36
CA SER A 369 -0.25 1.41 22.42
C SER A 369 -0.76 0.91 21.06
N PRO A 370 -1.53 1.70 20.28
CA PRO A 370 -2.04 1.27 18.97
C PRO A 370 -0.95 0.74 18.03
N LEU A 371 0.27 1.30 18.12
CA LEU A 371 1.44 0.83 17.37
C LEU A 371 1.95 -0.54 17.85
N GLU A 372 1.99 -0.79 19.16
CA GLU A 372 2.37 -2.11 19.69
C GLU A 372 1.34 -3.17 19.33
N GLU A 373 0.05 -2.86 19.42
CA GLU A 373 -0.99 -3.77 18.94
C GLU A 373 -0.82 -4.04 17.45
N PHE A 374 -0.53 -3.01 16.65
CA PHE A 374 -0.24 -3.17 15.22
C PHE A 374 0.93 -4.13 14.98
N LYS A 375 2.09 -3.92 15.65
CA LYS A 375 3.26 -4.80 15.56
C LYS A 375 2.95 -6.25 15.96
N ARG A 376 2.06 -6.47 16.94
CA ARG A 376 1.63 -7.81 17.37
C ARG A 376 0.77 -8.51 16.32
N ILE A 377 -0.14 -7.78 15.69
CA ILE A 377 -1.12 -8.38 14.77
C ILE A 377 -0.68 -8.43 13.31
N VAL A 378 0.33 -7.66 12.92
CA VAL A 378 0.73 -7.44 11.53
C VAL A 378 0.98 -8.75 10.77
N ILE A 379 1.75 -9.68 11.32
CA ILE A 379 2.02 -10.98 10.70
C ILE A 379 0.79 -11.89 10.77
N PRO A 380 0.22 -12.21 11.95
CA PRO A 380 -0.84 -13.22 12.05
C PRO A 380 -2.16 -12.79 11.39
N ARG A 381 -2.48 -11.48 11.37
CA ARG A 381 -3.72 -10.98 10.76
C ARG A 381 -3.57 -10.59 9.30
N PHE A 382 -2.52 -9.86 8.92
CA PHE A 382 -2.45 -9.31 7.57
C PHE A 382 -1.81 -10.29 6.59
N VAL A 383 -0.83 -11.10 7.01
CA VAL A 383 0.08 -11.76 6.04
C VAL A 383 0.06 -13.28 6.11
N GLN A 384 0.03 -13.87 7.31
CA GLN A 384 0.32 -15.29 7.54
C GLN A 384 -0.48 -16.24 6.63
N GLN A 385 -1.82 -16.15 6.60
CA GLN A 385 -2.65 -17.06 5.82
C GLN A 385 -2.48 -16.86 4.31
N LYS A 386 -2.43 -15.61 3.87
CA LYS A 386 -2.31 -15.23 2.46
C LYS A 386 -0.94 -15.65 1.90
N LEU A 387 0.12 -15.42 2.68
CA LEU A 387 1.47 -15.85 2.35
C LEU A 387 1.60 -17.37 2.30
N TYR A 388 0.94 -18.10 3.20
CA TYR A 388 0.93 -19.56 3.16
C TYR A 388 0.34 -20.09 1.85
N ILE A 389 -0.79 -19.52 1.39
CA ILE A 389 -1.40 -19.89 0.11
C ILE A 389 -0.47 -19.53 -1.06
N PHE A 390 0.15 -18.35 -1.03
CA PHE A 390 1.12 -17.92 -2.03
C PHE A 390 2.33 -18.87 -2.12
N LEU A 391 2.89 -19.26 -0.98
CA LEU A 391 3.97 -20.24 -0.89
C LEU A 391 3.55 -21.59 -1.44
N GLN A 392 2.37 -22.10 -1.05
CA GLN A 392 1.84 -23.36 -1.55
C GLN A 392 1.69 -23.34 -3.08
N HIS A 393 1.21 -22.24 -3.65
CA HIS A 393 1.13 -22.05 -5.11
C HIS A 393 2.50 -22.11 -5.76
N CYS A 394 3.48 -21.38 -5.21
CA CYS A 394 4.86 -21.39 -5.73
C CYS A 394 5.47 -22.79 -5.65
N PHE A 395 5.38 -23.49 -4.51
CA PHE A 395 5.91 -24.85 -4.39
C PHE A 395 5.28 -25.86 -5.35
N GLY A 396 4.00 -25.68 -5.70
CA GLY A 396 3.29 -26.58 -6.61
C GLY A 396 3.57 -26.33 -8.10
N HIS A 397 3.91 -25.09 -8.49
CA HIS A 397 3.92 -24.68 -9.90
C HIS A 397 5.23 -24.03 -10.37
N TRP A 398 6.17 -23.74 -9.48
CA TRP A 398 7.43 -23.10 -9.87
C TRP A 398 8.33 -24.09 -10.63
N PRO A 399 9.03 -23.66 -11.69
CA PRO A 399 10.01 -24.50 -12.37
C PRO A 399 11.10 -25.01 -11.41
N LEU A 400 11.48 -26.27 -11.51
CA LEU A 400 12.57 -26.85 -10.69
C LEU A 400 13.97 -26.50 -11.25
N ASP A 401 14.17 -25.24 -11.62
CA ASP A 401 15.45 -24.68 -12.07
C ASP A 401 16.09 -23.81 -10.97
N ALA A 402 17.19 -23.12 -11.32
CA ALA A 402 17.92 -22.29 -10.36
C ALA A 402 17.06 -21.16 -9.73
N SER A 403 16.02 -20.68 -10.42
CA SER A 403 15.14 -19.62 -9.93
C SER A 403 14.28 -20.08 -8.74
N PHE A 404 14.05 -21.38 -8.57
CA PHE A 404 13.34 -21.94 -7.41
C PHE A 404 13.99 -21.57 -6.08
N ARG A 405 15.30 -21.26 -6.10
CA ARG A 405 16.01 -20.73 -4.94
C ARG A 405 15.31 -19.51 -4.35
N ALA A 406 14.73 -18.62 -5.16
CA ALA A 406 14.01 -17.45 -4.66
C ALA A 406 12.82 -17.84 -3.78
N VAL A 407 12.05 -18.86 -4.17
CA VAL A 407 10.91 -19.39 -3.43
C VAL A 407 11.36 -20.02 -2.10
N LEU A 408 12.40 -20.86 -2.14
CA LEU A 408 12.98 -21.47 -0.93
C LEU A 408 13.48 -20.42 0.06
N GLU A 409 14.20 -19.42 -0.44
CA GLU A 409 14.75 -18.36 0.38
C GLU A 409 13.65 -17.45 0.97
N MET A 410 12.54 -17.26 0.26
CA MET A 410 11.34 -16.60 0.81
C MET A 410 10.73 -17.40 1.96
N TRP A 411 10.56 -18.71 1.76
CA TRP A 411 10.05 -19.62 2.79
C TRP A 411 10.94 -19.63 4.04
N LEU A 412 12.26 -19.72 3.87
CA LEU A 412 13.22 -19.65 4.97
C LEU A 412 13.18 -18.29 5.68
N SER A 413 13.07 -17.19 4.93
CA SER A 413 12.88 -15.86 5.52
C SER A 413 11.59 -15.79 6.36
N TYR A 414 10.52 -16.46 5.95
CA TYR A 414 9.29 -16.54 6.75
C TYR A 414 9.44 -17.37 8.02
N LEU A 415 10.08 -18.54 7.94
CA LEU A 415 10.22 -19.46 9.08
C LEU A 415 11.23 -19.02 10.15
N GLN A 416 12.12 -18.06 9.84
CA GLN A 416 13.23 -17.68 10.71
C GLN A 416 13.11 -16.22 11.21
N PRO A 417 12.06 -15.86 11.98
CA PRO A 417 11.85 -14.50 12.47
C PRO A 417 13.03 -13.95 13.28
N TRP A 418 13.70 -14.80 14.05
CA TRP A 418 14.82 -14.42 14.93
C TRP A 418 16.02 -13.82 14.18
N ARG A 419 16.14 -14.06 12.86
CA ARG A 419 17.21 -13.47 12.03
C ARG A 419 17.05 -11.97 11.81
N TYR A 420 15.87 -11.43 12.12
CA TYR A 420 15.52 -10.03 11.89
C TYR A 420 15.21 -9.31 13.21
N ALA A 421 15.58 -9.89 14.36
CA ALA A 421 15.49 -9.19 15.62
C ALA A 421 16.56 -8.07 15.69
N PRO A 422 16.30 -6.95 16.38
CA PRO A 422 17.32 -5.95 16.66
C PRO A 422 18.51 -6.62 17.36
N GLU A 423 19.74 -6.28 16.96
CA GLU A 423 20.92 -6.73 17.70
C GLU A 423 20.82 -6.17 19.13
N LYS A 424 20.81 -7.06 20.14
CA LYS A 424 20.95 -6.62 21.52
C LYS A 424 22.35 -6.01 21.66
N PRO A 425 22.51 -4.77 22.13
CA PRO A 425 23.83 -4.27 22.47
C PRO A 425 24.44 -5.25 23.48
N LEU A 426 25.61 -5.78 23.15
CA LEU A 426 26.42 -6.57 24.07
C LEU A 426 26.54 -5.77 25.37
N PRO A 427 26.30 -6.36 26.55
CA PRO A 427 26.55 -5.65 27.79
C PRO A 427 28.02 -5.21 27.76
N SER A 428 28.23 -3.90 27.87
CA SER A 428 29.56 -3.30 28.00
C SER A 428 30.31 -4.05 29.08
N VAL A 429 31.40 -4.71 28.70
CA VAL A 429 32.34 -5.31 29.63
C VAL A 429 33.03 -4.17 30.35
N ASP A 430 32.46 -3.70 31.45
CA ASP A 430 33.18 -2.86 32.40
C ASP A 430 32.77 -3.17 33.85
N ASN A 431 33.73 -3.83 34.51
CA ASN A 431 34.08 -3.78 35.93
C ASN A 431 33.05 -4.20 36.99
N GLN A 432 33.31 -5.37 37.61
CA GLN A 432 33.80 -5.46 39.00
C GLN A 432 34.35 -6.89 39.31
N PRO A 433 35.28 -7.04 40.28
CA PRO A 433 36.24 -8.14 40.36
C PRO A 433 35.86 -9.25 41.36
N ARG A 434 36.48 -10.44 41.20
CA ARG A 434 36.67 -11.56 42.17
C ARG A 434 35.38 -12.07 42.86
N SER A 435 35.06 -13.35 42.95
CA SER A 435 35.84 -14.59 43.03
C SER A 435 34.83 -15.73 43.28
N VAL A 436 35.21 -16.98 42.98
CA VAL A 436 34.99 -18.24 43.74
C VAL A 436 34.91 -19.42 42.75
N PRO A 437 35.52 -20.58 43.08
CA PRO A 437 36.30 -21.37 42.14
C PRO A 437 35.55 -22.55 41.52
N GLU A 438 36.10 -23.04 40.41
CA GLU A 438 35.72 -24.27 39.75
C GLU A 438 35.74 -25.47 40.71
N LYS A 439 34.59 -26.15 40.79
CA LYS A 439 34.44 -27.60 40.96
C LYS A 439 32.95 -27.93 40.82
N TRP A 440 32.59 -28.67 39.77
CA TRP A 440 32.03 -30.03 39.78
C TRP A 440 31.70 -30.43 38.35
#